data_AF-A0A7J4I5P8-F1
#
_entry.id   AF-A0A7J4I5P8-F1
#
_cell.length_a   1.000
_cell.length_b   1.000
_cell.length_c   1.000
_cell.angle_alpha   90.00
_cell.angle_beta   90.00
_cell.angle_gamma   90.00
#
_symmetry.space_group_name_H-M   'P 1'
#
loop_
_entity.id
_entity.type
_entity.pdbx_description
1 polymer ?
#
loop_
_entity_poly.entity_id
_entity_poly.type
_entity_poly.pdbx_seq_one_letter_code
_entity_poly.pdbx_strand_id
1 'polypeptide(L)'
;MEGERVVGLKRRGKSFVVRTTAAGYGTKTVLIASGKKPRKLGVPGEEWLYRKGVTYCATCDAPPFAGKDVAVVGGGMLQWTLRFLQRSI
;
A
#
# COMPACT_ATOMS: atom_id res chain seq x y z
N MET A 1 10.10 -20.86 5.28
CA MET A 1 8.72 -20.39 5.07
C MET A 1 8.72 -18.92 4.62
N GLU A 2 9.74 -18.47 3.89
CA GLU A 2 9.88 -17.07 3.50
C GLU A 2 9.35 -16.89 2.07
N GLY A 3 8.57 -15.83 1.83
CA GLY A 3 7.98 -15.53 0.51
C GLY A 3 6.62 -16.19 0.21
N GLU A 4 5.99 -16.88 1.17
CA GLU A 4 4.66 -17.46 0.94
C GLU A 4 3.53 -16.44 1.15
N ARG A 5 2.74 -16.20 0.10
CA ARG A 5 1.60 -15.29 0.17
C ARG A 5 0.39 -16.01 0.75
N VAL A 6 -0.16 -15.47 1.84
CA VAL A 6 -1.45 -15.92 2.40
C VAL A 6 -2.58 -15.50 1.46
N VAL A 7 -3.40 -16.47 1.04
CA VAL A 7 -4.57 -16.28 0.16
C VAL A 7 -5.89 -16.37 0.92
N GLY A 8 -5.91 -17.00 2.09
CA GLY A 8 -7.13 -17.14 2.86
C GLY A 8 -6.92 -17.62 4.29
N LEU A 9 -7.88 -17.30 5.14
CA LEU A 9 -7.96 -17.70 6.54
C LEU A 9 -9.34 -18.32 6.77
N LYS A 10 -9.38 -19.57 7.24
CA LYS A 10 -10.63 -20.22 7.65
C LYS A 10 -10.55 -20.71 9.08
N ARG A 11 -11.54 -20.41 9.90
CA ARG A 11 -11.67 -20.93 11.26
C ARG A 11 -12.29 -22.34 11.22
N ARG A 12 -11.69 -23.29 11.95
CA ARG A 12 -12.23 -24.63 12.22
C ARG A 12 -12.29 -24.84 13.73
N GLY A 13 -13.45 -24.60 14.33
CA GLY A 13 -13.68 -24.73 15.77
C GLY A 13 -12.77 -23.81 16.59
N LYS A 14 -11.86 -24.41 17.37
CA LYS A 14 -10.85 -23.74 18.21
C LYS A 14 -9.50 -23.51 17.48
N SER A 15 -9.42 -23.83 16.20
CA SER A 15 -8.20 -23.68 15.38
C SER A 15 -8.45 -22.86 14.12
N PHE A 16 -7.39 -22.39 13.49
CA PHE A 16 -7.37 -21.68 12.22
C PHE A 16 -6.58 -22.48 11.19
N VAL A 17 -7.03 -22.39 9.95
CA VAL A 17 -6.32 -22.91 8.78
C VAL A 17 -5.97 -21.71 7.90
N VAL A 18 -4.67 -21.45 7.79
CA VAL A 18 -4.09 -20.44 6.90
C VAL A 18 -3.78 -21.11 5.57
N ARG A 19 -4.33 -20.62 4.46
CA ARG A 19 -3.98 -21.07 3.12
C ARG A 19 -2.95 -20.11 2.53
N THR A 20 -1.80 -20.62 2.13
CA THR A 20 -0.81 -19.91 1.33
C THR A 20 -0.88 -20.38 -0.12
N THR A 21 -0.09 -19.75 -0.99
CA THR A 21 0.09 -20.19 -2.39
C THR A 21 0.78 -21.54 -2.50
N ALA A 22 1.51 -21.99 -1.47
CA ALA A 22 2.25 -23.24 -1.50
C ALA A 22 1.56 -24.36 -0.69
N ALA A 23 1.03 -24.04 0.50
CA ALA A 23 0.52 -25.04 1.43
C ALA A 23 -0.59 -24.50 2.35
N GLY A 24 -1.18 -25.41 3.13
CA GLY A 24 -2.14 -25.08 4.19
C GLY A 24 -1.54 -25.34 5.56
N TYR A 25 -1.61 -24.36 6.46
CA TYR A 25 -1.07 -24.44 7.81
C TYR A 25 -2.18 -24.40 8.86
N GLY A 26 -2.21 -25.40 9.75
CA GLY A 26 -3.08 -25.42 10.92
C GLY A 26 -2.41 -24.74 12.11
N THR A 27 -3.12 -23.83 12.78
CA THR A 27 -2.63 -23.14 13.98
C THR A 27 -3.76 -22.86 14.97
N LYS A 28 -3.43 -22.63 16.25
CA LYS A 28 -4.41 -22.21 17.27
C LYS A 28 -4.63 -20.68 17.25
N THR A 29 -3.61 -19.92 16.84
CA THR A 29 -3.61 -18.45 16.88
C THR A 29 -3.04 -17.88 15.59
N VAL A 30 -3.59 -16.77 15.11
CA VAL A 30 -3.11 -16.06 13.92
C VAL A 30 -2.90 -14.58 14.24
N LEU A 31 -1.72 -14.05 13.89
CA LEU A 31 -1.41 -12.62 13.92
C LEU A 31 -1.48 -12.07 12.50
N ILE A 32 -2.33 -11.07 12.27
CA ILE A 32 -2.43 -10.40 10.97
C ILE A 32 -1.59 -9.13 11.00
N ALA A 33 -0.42 -9.20 10.35
CA ALA A 33 0.51 -8.08 10.23
C ALA A 33 0.86 -7.78 8.76
N SER A 34 -0.12 -7.88 7.86
CA SER A 34 0.06 -7.73 6.40
C SER A 34 0.39 -6.30 5.91
N GLY A 35 0.60 -5.35 6.83
CA GLY A 35 0.84 -3.95 6.52
C GLY A 35 -0.37 -3.22 5.95
N LYS A 36 -0.11 -2.10 5.26
CA LYS A 36 -1.11 -1.21 4.64
C LYS A 36 -0.89 -1.13 3.13
N LYS A 37 -1.95 -0.84 2.38
CA LYS A 37 -1.90 -0.54 0.95
C LYS A 37 -2.48 0.86 0.70
N PRO A 38 -1.95 1.62 -0.28
CA PRO A 38 -2.57 2.87 -0.69
C PRO A 38 -4.03 2.67 -1.12
N ARG A 39 -4.90 3.57 -0.70
CA ARG A 39 -6.30 3.58 -1.12
C ARG A 39 -6.42 4.36 -2.43
N LYS A 40 -6.95 3.72 -3.47
CA LYS A 40 -7.33 4.40 -4.71
C LYS A 40 -8.54 5.32 -4.47
N LEU A 41 -8.55 6.48 -5.12
CA LEU A 41 -9.61 7.49 -5.03
C LEU A 41 -10.84 7.13 -5.87
N GLY A 42 -10.68 6.31 -6.91
CA GLY A 42 -11.75 5.90 -7.82
C GLY A 42 -12.20 7.00 -8.77
N VAL A 43 -11.36 8.02 -8.99
CA VAL A 43 -11.68 9.13 -9.90
C VAL A 43 -11.41 8.75 -11.35
N PRO A 44 -12.17 9.29 -12.32
CA PRO A 44 -11.92 9.09 -13.73
C PRO A 44 -10.47 9.44 -14.06
N GLY A 45 -9.75 8.41 -14.49
CA GLY A 45 -8.39 8.53 -14.97
C GLY A 45 -7.25 8.30 -14.02
N GLU A 46 -7.54 8.00 -12.76
CA GLU A 46 -6.53 7.58 -11.79
C GLU A 46 -5.74 6.35 -12.28
N GLU A 47 -6.42 5.35 -12.85
CA GLU A 47 -5.75 4.11 -13.27
C GLU A 47 -4.87 4.28 -14.52
N TRP A 48 -5.30 5.09 -15.51
CA TRP A 48 -4.50 5.29 -16.71
C TRP A 48 -3.35 6.28 -16.50
N LEU A 49 -3.50 7.20 -15.54
CA LEU A 49 -2.44 8.12 -15.10
C LEU A 49 -1.52 7.52 -14.04
N TYR A 50 -1.81 6.32 -13.54
CA TYR A 50 -0.94 5.67 -12.56
C TYR A 50 0.46 5.50 -13.14
N ARG A 51 1.48 6.02 -12.44
CA ARG A 51 2.89 6.12 -12.88
C ARG A 51 3.15 6.99 -14.12
N LYS A 52 2.14 7.72 -14.61
CA LYS A 52 2.27 8.72 -15.68
C LYS A 52 1.97 10.15 -15.20
N GLY A 53 1.74 10.32 -13.91
CA GLY A 53 1.38 11.59 -13.28
C GLY A 53 0.75 11.40 -11.89
N VAL A 54 0.07 10.27 -11.68
CA VAL A 54 -0.47 9.88 -10.37
C VAL A 54 0.49 8.91 -9.67
N THR A 55 0.97 9.30 -8.48
CA THR A 55 1.78 8.48 -7.57
C THR A 55 1.14 8.40 -6.17
N TYR A 56 1.38 7.28 -5.48
CA TYR A 56 0.98 7.08 -4.09
C TYR A 56 2.16 7.07 -3.10
N CYS A 57 3.40 7.06 -3.60
CA CYS A 57 4.61 7.12 -2.78
C CYS A 57 5.50 8.24 -3.33
N ALA A 58 5.27 9.46 -2.85
CA ALA A 58 6.04 10.58 -3.35
C ALA A 58 7.53 10.48 -2.97
N THR A 59 7.90 9.84 -1.86
CA THR A 59 9.34 9.57 -1.59
C THR A 59 9.97 8.64 -2.62
N CYS A 60 9.19 7.71 -3.18
CA CYS A 60 9.65 6.79 -4.21
C CYS A 60 9.72 7.45 -5.59
N ASP A 61 8.73 8.29 -5.92
CA ASP A 61 8.48 8.77 -7.28
C ASP A 61 8.69 10.28 -7.49
N ALA A 62 9.16 11.03 -6.49
CA ALA A 62 9.32 12.50 -6.56
C ALA A 62 10.35 13.03 -7.58
N PRO A 63 11.55 12.42 -7.79
CA PRO A 63 12.59 13.02 -8.63
C PRO A 63 12.15 13.54 -10.02
N PRO A 64 11.31 12.83 -10.81
CA PRO A 64 10.84 13.30 -12.12
C PRO A 64 9.85 14.49 -12.10
N PHE A 65 9.41 14.91 -10.91
CA PHE A 65 8.47 16.03 -10.72
C PHE A 65 9.14 17.31 -10.22
N ALA A 66 10.47 17.35 -10.12
CA ALA A 66 11.21 18.55 -9.75
C ALA A 66 10.93 19.70 -10.75
N GLY A 67 10.61 20.89 -10.22
CA GLY A 67 10.29 22.07 -11.03
C GLY A 67 8.96 22.01 -11.78
N LYS A 68 8.12 21.00 -11.52
CA LYS A 68 6.78 20.88 -12.11
C LYS A 68 5.70 21.23 -11.11
N ASP A 69 4.58 21.74 -11.61
CA ASP A 69 3.37 21.89 -10.80
C ASP A 69 2.80 20.53 -10.43
N VAL A 70 2.63 20.30 -9.13
CA VAL A 70 2.03 19.08 -8.59
C VAL A 70 0.92 19.41 -7.61
N ALA A 71 -0.13 18.61 -7.63
CA ALA A 71 -1.21 18.64 -6.65
C ALA A 71 -1.14 17.38 -5.79
N VAL A 72 -1.36 17.53 -4.48
CA VAL A 72 -1.39 16.39 -3.56
C VAL A 72 -2.78 16.27 -2.94
N VAL A 73 -3.40 15.11 -3.14
CA VAL A 73 -4.79 14.83 -2.75
C VAL A 73 -4.82 13.93 -1.52
N GLY A 74 -5.26 14.49 -0.38
CA GLY A 74 -5.24 13.84 0.93
C GLY A 74 -4.75 14.79 2.02
N GLY A 75 -4.87 14.41 3.30
CA GLY A 75 -4.45 15.23 4.44
C GLY A 75 -3.83 14.46 5.61
N GLY A 76 -3.45 13.19 5.38
CA GLY A 76 -2.87 12.33 6.42
C GLY A 76 -1.41 12.69 6.73
N MET A 77 -0.89 12.17 7.84
CA MET A 77 0.49 12.42 8.30
C MET A 77 1.56 12.14 7.23
N LEU A 78 1.36 11.12 6.40
CA LEU A 78 2.23 10.78 5.26
C LEU A 78 2.38 11.91 4.22
N GLN A 79 1.45 12.87 4.18
CA GLN A 79 1.46 13.98 3.24
C GLN A 79 2.16 15.23 3.77
N TRP A 80 2.13 15.45 5.10
CA TRP A 80 2.74 16.64 5.71
C TRP A 80 4.23 16.77 5.41
N THR A 81 4.94 15.64 5.33
CA THR A 81 6.37 15.59 4.99
C THR A 81 6.67 16.14 3.59
N LEU A 82 5.74 15.99 2.63
CA LEU A 82 5.98 16.38 1.24
C LEU A 82 5.85 17.88 1.01
N ARG A 83 4.97 18.54 1.77
CA ARG A 83 4.77 20.00 1.67
C ARG A 83 5.99 20.79 2.16
N PHE A 84 6.79 20.20 3.06
CA PHE A 84 8.05 20.77 3.53
C PHE A 84 9.17 20.60 2.50
N LEU A 85 9.27 19.44 1.84
CA LEU A 85 10.35 19.19 0.87
C LEU A 85 10.26 20.05 -0.39
N GLN A 86 9.06 20.43 -0.84
CA GLN A 86 8.91 21.29 -2.02
C GLN A 86 9.05 22.80 -1.74
N ARG A 87 9.19 23.19 -0.47
CA ARG A 87 9.41 24.59 -0.05
C ARG A 87 10.85 24.86 0.40
N SER A 88 11.72 23.86 0.35
CA SER A 88 13.11 23.93 0.83
C SER A 88 14.15 23.69 -0.26
N ILE A 89 13.77 23.74 -1.54
CA ILE A 89 14.65 23.84 -2.71
C ILE A 89 14.22 25.06 -3.51
#